data_AF-A0A1M4E1L4-F1
#
_entry.id   AF-A0A1M4E1L4-F1
#
_cell.length_a   1.000
_cell.length_b   1.000
_cell.length_c   1.000
_cell.angle_alpha   90.00
_cell.angle_beta   90.00
_cell.angle_gamma   90.00
#
_symmetry.space_group_name_H-M   'P 1'
#
loop_
_entity.id
_entity.type
_entity.pdbx_description
1 polymer ?
#
loop_
_entity_poly.entity_id
_entity_poly.type
_entity_poly.pdbx_seq_one_letter_code
_entity_poly.pdbx_strand_id
1 'polypeptide(L)'
;MYLGDRSDERRELLHALTSAQHVHLLLCVRDDRLDALRREIEQFIPDIALFELTGLSPHSAVEAIRDPVRDTTSRVVSPNVAEALVEDLTTVRIVDQAGRIRSERRLSTVHPWHLQAVCTHMWRVWPEDERSLTETQHVAANDALREALWLAIQEVATGFGYDPIRLCSWLATTFISSFGAAQQLTEGLAETAGMPNSLMRALVNRSILQVRVTDEARVYTVGSDRLLEPLGQLGQRAGAIVPTIILPADRLCAAVDALVDGDQDRAERHVRQAAAASQDMRTQIGAHTILGNIFYARGDLSEALDAYQRVLVLLETQQDKAAVGVMLAAIGRISLARGDVAAAQGQLRAAAARLPVDPSIRIELARALAQAGQQMAALSILRTVMTVAEDDEARILHDHIQDEIGDPAT
;
A
#
# COMPACT_ATOMS: atom_id res chain seq x y z
N MET A 1 0.01 -15.81 -12.50
CA MET A 1 0.99 -16.61 -13.24
C MET A 1 2.34 -16.38 -12.59
N TYR A 2 2.80 -17.35 -11.79
CA TYR A 2 4.03 -17.28 -11.00
C TYR A 2 5.24 -17.38 -11.96
N LEU A 3 6.02 -16.31 -12.11
CA LEU A 3 7.34 -16.34 -12.76
C LEU A 3 8.39 -16.56 -11.67
N GLY A 4 8.59 -17.82 -11.29
CA GLY A 4 9.74 -18.22 -10.49
C GLY A 4 11.04 -17.91 -11.24
N ASP A 5 12.08 -17.55 -10.49
CA ASP A 5 13.40 -17.23 -11.01
C ASP A 5 14.00 -18.44 -11.75
N ARG A 6 13.93 -18.43 -13.09
CA ARG A 6 14.50 -19.45 -13.99
C ARG A 6 16.02 -19.31 -14.14
N SER A 7 16.70 -18.89 -13.09
CA SER A 7 18.12 -18.59 -13.12
C SER A 7 18.97 -19.82 -13.46
N ASP A 8 18.58 -20.98 -12.96
CA ASP A 8 19.36 -22.21 -13.16
C ASP A 8 19.17 -22.78 -14.57
N GLU A 9 17.94 -22.79 -15.08
CA GLU A 9 17.61 -23.21 -16.46
C GLU A 9 18.27 -22.29 -17.50
N ARG A 10 18.35 -20.99 -17.20
CA ARG A 10 19.06 -20.02 -18.06
C ARG A 10 20.57 -20.25 -18.04
N ARG A 11 21.16 -20.54 -16.88
CA ARG A 11 22.60 -20.88 -16.77
C ARG A 11 22.94 -22.15 -17.52
N GLU A 12 22.08 -23.16 -17.46
CA GLU A 12 22.24 -24.40 -18.22
C GLU A 12 22.19 -24.16 -19.73
N LEU A 13 21.25 -23.34 -20.21
CA LEU A 13 21.15 -22.92 -21.61
C LEU A 13 22.41 -22.17 -22.08
N LEU A 14 22.90 -21.21 -21.29
CA LEU A 14 24.11 -20.45 -21.59
C LEU A 14 25.34 -21.36 -21.64
N HIS A 15 25.44 -22.34 -20.74
CA HIS A 15 26.51 -23.32 -20.75
C HIS A 15 26.46 -24.21 -22.00
N ALA A 16 25.29 -24.70 -22.40
CA ALA A 16 25.12 -25.51 -23.61
C ALA A 16 25.46 -24.75 -24.91
N LEU A 17 25.30 -23.43 -24.93
CA LEU A 17 25.67 -22.60 -26.08
C LEU A 17 27.18 -22.50 -26.31
N THR A 18 28.00 -22.66 -25.26
CA THR A 18 29.47 -22.64 -25.40
C THR A 18 30.00 -23.77 -26.30
N SER A 19 29.27 -24.88 -26.39
CA SER A 19 29.62 -26.05 -27.21
C SER A 19 28.94 -26.09 -28.58
N ALA A 20 28.06 -25.13 -28.91
CA ALA A 20 27.30 -25.08 -30.15
C ALA A 20 27.79 -23.98 -31.11
N GLN A 21 28.79 -24.28 -31.93
CA GLN A 21 29.52 -23.31 -32.78
C GLN A 21 28.71 -22.57 -33.88
N HIS A 22 27.45 -22.93 -34.12
CA HIS A 22 26.62 -22.34 -35.19
C HIS A 22 25.24 -21.88 -34.71
N VAL A 23 25.03 -21.80 -33.40
CA VAL A 23 23.74 -21.39 -32.83
C VAL A 23 23.87 -19.97 -32.29
N HIS A 24 23.10 -19.05 -32.86
CA HIS A 24 22.97 -17.69 -32.36
C HIS A 24 21.70 -17.59 -31.52
N LEU A 25 21.83 -17.06 -30.30
CA LEU A 25 20.70 -16.82 -29.40
C LEU A 25 20.33 -15.33 -29.44
N LEU A 26 19.08 -15.03 -29.81
CA LEU A 26 18.51 -13.69 -29.67
C LEU A 26 17.71 -13.62 -28.36
N LEU A 27 18.12 -12.72 -27.46
CA LEU A 27 17.43 -12.48 -26.19
C LEU A 27 16.81 -11.08 -26.21
N CYS A 28 15.51 -11.00 -25.93
CA CYS A 28 14.81 -9.74 -25.69
C CYS A 28 14.73 -9.51 -24.17
N VAL A 29 15.33 -8.42 -23.72
CA VAL A 29 15.58 -8.15 -22.30
C VAL A 29 15.17 -6.73 -22.00
N ARG A 30 14.57 -6.51 -20.83
CA ARG A 30 14.23 -5.18 -20.36
C ARG A 30 15.48 -4.48 -19.82
N ASP A 31 15.56 -3.17 -20.01
CA ASP A 31 16.70 -2.35 -19.56
C ASP A 31 17.01 -2.54 -18.07
N ASP A 32 15.98 -2.64 -17.22
CA ASP A 32 16.13 -2.84 -15.77
C ASP A 32 16.72 -4.21 -15.37
N ARG A 33 16.84 -5.13 -16.33
CA ARG A 33 17.41 -6.48 -16.17
C ARG A 33 18.67 -6.70 -17.01
N LEU A 34 19.02 -5.76 -17.89
CA LEU A 34 20.13 -5.91 -18.82
C LEU A 34 21.46 -6.10 -18.08
N ASP A 35 21.77 -5.26 -17.09
CA ASP A 35 23.04 -5.34 -16.36
C ASP A 35 23.19 -6.65 -15.56
N ALA A 36 22.07 -7.15 -15.01
CA ALA A 36 22.06 -8.43 -14.30
C ALA A 36 22.35 -9.59 -15.25
N LEU A 37 21.69 -9.60 -16.42
CA LEU A 37 21.89 -10.62 -17.43
C LEU A 37 23.28 -10.54 -18.06
N ARG A 38 23.76 -9.34 -18.37
CA ARG A 38 25.07 -9.11 -18.99
C ARG A 38 26.20 -9.69 -18.14
N ARG A 39 26.19 -9.45 -16.81
CA ARG A 39 27.16 -10.03 -15.86
C ARG A 39 27.12 -11.56 -15.84
N GLU A 40 25.98 -12.17 -16.15
CA GLU A 40 25.83 -13.63 -16.23
C GLU A 40 26.32 -14.16 -17.59
N ILE A 41 26.01 -13.50 -18.70
CA ILE A 41 26.42 -13.94 -20.05
C ILE A 41 27.94 -13.75 -20.26
N GLU A 42 28.52 -12.64 -19.81
CA GLU A 42 29.97 -12.36 -19.95
C GLU A 42 30.85 -13.47 -19.33
N GLN A 43 30.32 -14.28 -18.41
CA GLN A 43 31.03 -15.42 -17.82
C GLN A 43 31.19 -16.61 -18.79
N PHE A 44 30.30 -16.73 -19.78
CA PHE A 44 30.24 -17.86 -20.70
C PHE A 44 30.55 -17.48 -22.15
N ILE A 45 30.13 -16.28 -22.58
CA ILE A 45 30.21 -15.81 -23.96
C ILE A 45 30.74 -14.36 -23.95
N PRO A 46 32.00 -14.13 -24.34
CA PRO A 46 32.62 -12.80 -24.28
C PRO A 46 32.16 -11.86 -25.41
N ASP A 47 31.71 -12.39 -26.56
CA ASP A 47 31.24 -11.60 -27.71
C ASP A 47 29.71 -11.57 -27.77
N ILE A 48 29.12 -10.45 -27.33
CA ILE A 48 27.67 -10.22 -27.35
C ILE A 48 27.39 -8.97 -28.19
N ALA A 49 26.55 -9.11 -29.21
CA ALA A 49 26.00 -7.95 -29.93
C ALA A 49 24.75 -7.43 -29.19
N LEU A 50 24.78 -6.16 -28.78
CA LEU A 50 23.65 -5.49 -28.17
C LEU A 50 22.92 -4.62 -29.19
N PHE A 51 21.61 -4.80 -29.29
CA PHE A 51 20.74 -3.95 -30.09
C PHE A 51 19.71 -3.30 -29.18
N GLU A 52 19.79 -1.97 -29.04
CA GLU A 52 18.85 -1.20 -28.23
C GLU A 52 17.56 -0.95 -29.02
N LEU A 53 16.42 -1.35 -28.44
CA LEU A 53 15.11 -1.06 -29.01
C LEU A 53 14.65 0.34 -28.56
N THR A 54 15.18 1.36 -29.22
CA THR A 54 14.84 2.76 -28.92
C THR A 54 13.43 3.12 -29.40
N GLY A 55 12.96 4.30 -29.00
CA GLY A 55 11.75 4.90 -29.58
C GLY A 55 11.86 5.06 -31.11
N LEU A 56 10.69 5.08 -31.77
CA LEU A 56 10.59 5.24 -33.21
C LEU A 56 10.94 6.68 -33.62
N SER A 57 11.65 6.84 -34.73
CA SER A 57 11.79 8.15 -35.35
C SER A 57 10.41 8.68 -35.76
N PRO A 58 10.20 10.02 -35.88
CA PRO A 58 8.93 10.56 -36.33
C PRO A 58 8.47 9.97 -37.67
N HIS A 59 9.41 9.77 -38.60
CA HIS A 59 9.12 9.15 -39.90
C HIS A 59 8.62 7.71 -39.75
N SER A 60 9.35 6.87 -39.00
CA SER A 60 8.98 5.48 -38.74
C SER A 60 7.66 5.36 -37.95
N ALA A 61 7.36 6.33 -37.08
CA ALA A 61 6.10 6.37 -36.35
C ALA A 61 4.91 6.68 -37.27
N VAL A 62 5.08 7.57 -38.26
CA VAL A 62 4.05 7.84 -39.29
C VAL A 62 3.78 6.59 -40.11
N GLU A 63 4.82 5.88 -40.55
CA GLU A 63 4.68 4.60 -41.26
C GLU A 63 3.94 3.56 -40.38
N ALA A 64 4.33 3.43 -39.12
CA ALA A 64 3.71 2.49 -38.19
C ALA A 64 2.23 2.76 -37.88
N ILE A 65 1.75 4.01 -37.99
CA ILE A 65 0.32 4.35 -37.88
C ILE A 65 -0.45 3.94 -39.13
N ARG A 66 0.16 4.13 -40.31
CA ARG A 66 -0.56 4.07 -41.59
C ARG A 66 -0.52 2.70 -42.23
N ASP A 67 0.66 2.09 -42.26
CA ASP A 67 0.96 0.93 -43.09
C ASP A 67 0.20 -0.32 -42.65
N PRO A 68 0.14 -0.67 -41.34
CA PRO A 68 -0.66 -1.80 -40.90
C PRO A 68 -2.14 -1.69 -41.30
N VAL A 69 -2.74 -0.49 -41.16
CA VAL A 69 -4.15 -0.26 -41.49
C VAL A 69 -4.38 -0.39 -43.00
N ARG A 70 -3.52 0.22 -43.81
CA ARG A 70 -3.57 0.17 -45.27
C ARG A 70 -3.41 -1.25 -45.81
N ASP A 71 -2.52 -2.03 -45.21
CA ASP A 71 -2.15 -3.34 -45.74
C ASP A 71 -3.10 -4.46 -45.28
N THR A 72 -3.76 -4.30 -44.11
CA THR A 72 -4.66 -5.32 -43.56
C THR A 72 -6.15 -5.01 -43.72
N THR A 73 -6.52 -3.77 -44.04
CA THR A 73 -7.91 -3.33 -44.08
C THR A 73 -8.21 -2.49 -45.31
N SER A 74 -9.49 -2.24 -45.59
CA SER A 74 -9.92 -1.31 -46.64
C SER A 74 -9.91 0.16 -46.20
N ARG A 75 -9.38 0.45 -45.00
CA ARG A 75 -9.32 1.79 -44.41
C ARG A 75 -7.96 2.44 -44.65
N VAL A 76 -7.91 3.77 -44.65
CA VAL A 76 -6.70 4.56 -44.89
C VAL A 76 -6.59 5.69 -43.88
N VAL A 77 -5.41 5.86 -43.30
CA VAL A 77 -5.05 7.03 -42.50
C VAL A 77 -4.29 8.01 -43.40
N SER A 78 -4.80 9.24 -43.50
CA SER A 78 -4.14 10.29 -44.29
C SER A 78 -2.77 10.67 -43.69
N PRO A 79 -1.78 11.05 -44.52
CA PRO A 79 -0.46 11.44 -44.04
C PRO A 79 -0.50 12.55 -42.99
N ASN A 80 -1.29 13.61 -43.25
CA ASN A 80 -1.42 14.75 -42.35
C ASN A 80 -1.89 14.35 -40.94
N VAL A 81 -2.86 13.45 -40.84
CA VAL A 81 -3.38 12.99 -39.54
C VAL A 81 -2.31 12.20 -38.79
N ALA A 82 -1.58 11.31 -39.47
CA ALA A 82 -0.49 10.56 -38.85
C ALA A 82 0.66 11.49 -38.41
N GLU A 83 1.02 12.48 -39.23
CA GLU A 83 2.04 13.48 -38.91
C GLU A 83 1.63 14.33 -37.69
N ALA A 84 0.38 14.80 -37.64
CA ALA A 84 -0.16 15.55 -36.51
C ALA A 84 -0.17 14.73 -35.21
N LEU A 85 -0.54 13.44 -35.28
CA LEU A 85 -0.50 12.54 -34.12
C LEU A 85 0.92 12.32 -33.61
N VAL A 86 1.88 12.16 -34.52
CA VAL A 86 3.30 12.01 -34.17
C VAL A 86 3.85 13.31 -33.59
N GLU A 87 3.45 14.46 -34.11
CA GLU A 87 3.80 15.77 -33.55
C GLU A 87 3.24 15.94 -32.12
N ASP A 88 2.00 15.56 -31.86
CA ASP A 88 1.41 15.59 -30.51
C ASP A 88 2.10 14.58 -29.56
N LEU A 89 2.41 13.37 -30.05
CA LEU A 89 3.11 12.34 -29.27
C LEU A 89 4.54 12.73 -28.88
N THR A 90 5.22 13.51 -29.72
CA THR A 90 6.56 14.03 -29.42
C THR A 90 6.53 15.31 -28.59
N THR A 91 5.39 15.99 -28.50
CA THR A 91 5.25 17.24 -27.74
C THR A 91 5.01 16.97 -26.27
N VAL A 92 5.94 17.40 -25.42
CA VAL A 92 5.85 17.31 -23.95
C VAL A 92 5.54 18.69 -23.41
N ARG A 93 4.42 18.82 -22.72
CA ARG A 93 4.01 20.04 -22.01
C ARG A 93 4.12 19.82 -20.52
N ILE A 94 4.85 20.71 -19.85
CA ILE A 94 4.80 20.81 -18.39
C ILE A 94 3.71 21.81 -18.06
N VAL A 95 2.66 21.32 -17.42
CA VAL A 95 1.46 22.08 -17.08
C VAL A 95 1.38 22.20 -15.55
N ASP A 96 1.14 23.41 -15.04
CA ASP A 96 0.95 23.61 -13.60
C ASP A 96 -0.47 23.22 -13.14
N GLN A 97 -0.71 23.26 -11.83
CA GLN A 97 -2.02 22.95 -11.25
C GLN A 97 -3.16 23.87 -11.73
N ALA A 98 -2.85 25.05 -12.27
CA ALA A 98 -3.84 25.98 -12.83
C ALA A 98 -4.10 25.72 -14.32
N GLY A 99 -3.52 24.66 -14.91
CA GLY A 99 -3.68 24.34 -16.32
C GLY A 99 -2.82 25.20 -17.25
N ARG A 100 -1.86 25.97 -16.73
CA ARG A 100 -0.99 26.83 -17.55
C ARG A 100 0.23 26.07 -18.02
N ILE A 101 0.50 26.17 -19.33
CA ILE A 101 1.71 25.61 -19.94
C ILE A 101 2.92 26.43 -19.45
N ARG A 102 3.85 25.78 -18.76
CA ARG A 102 5.07 26.38 -18.22
C ARG A 102 6.25 26.20 -19.15
N SER A 103 6.35 25.03 -19.76
CA SER A 103 7.35 24.74 -20.77
C SER A 103 6.80 23.71 -21.75
N GLU A 104 7.22 23.84 -23.00
CA GLU A 104 6.96 22.87 -24.04
C GLU A 104 8.30 22.45 -24.65
N ARG A 105 8.49 21.15 -24.88
CA ARG A 105 9.65 20.62 -25.59
C ARG A 105 9.25 19.47 -26.49
N ARG A 106 10.05 19.24 -27.52
CA ARG A 106 9.85 18.16 -28.48
C ARG A 106 10.85 17.03 -28.22
N LEU A 107 10.35 15.80 -28.15
CA LEU A 107 11.14 14.58 -28.11
C LEU A 107 11.64 14.23 -29.51
N SER A 108 12.82 13.63 -29.61
CA SER A 108 13.38 13.15 -30.87
C SER A 108 12.78 11.83 -31.36
N THR A 109 12.09 11.11 -30.48
CA THR A 109 11.50 9.80 -30.75
C THR A 109 10.12 9.65 -30.12
N VAL A 110 9.35 8.69 -30.65
CA VAL A 110 8.04 8.28 -30.13
C VAL A 110 8.18 6.93 -29.43
N HIS A 111 7.74 6.86 -28.17
CA HIS A 111 7.76 5.60 -27.43
C HIS A 111 6.73 4.60 -28.02
N PRO A 112 7.09 3.33 -28.30
CA PRO A 112 6.20 2.38 -28.97
C PRO A 112 4.88 2.14 -28.23
N TRP A 113 4.92 2.10 -26.90
CA TRP A 113 3.70 1.96 -26.08
C TRP A 113 2.73 3.15 -26.26
N HIS A 114 3.23 4.38 -26.40
CA HIS A 114 2.38 5.54 -26.66
C HIS A 114 1.71 5.45 -28.02
N LEU A 115 2.48 5.03 -29.03
CA LEU A 115 1.97 4.83 -30.38
C LEU A 115 0.85 3.78 -30.39
N GLN A 116 1.07 2.66 -29.70
CA GLN A 116 0.08 1.59 -29.57
C GLN A 116 -1.21 2.08 -28.88
N ALA A 117 -1.08 2.86 -27.79
CA ALA A 117 -2.22 3.42 -27.07
C ALA A 117 -3.05 4.34 -27.99
N VAL A 118 -2.39 5.24 -28.71
CA VAL A 118 -3.04 6.14 -29.68
C VAL A 118 -3.71 5.36 -30.80
N CYS A 119 -3.01 4.42 -31.44
CA CYS A 119 -3.55 3.61 -32.53
C CYS A 119 -4.75 2.77 -32.08
N THR A 120 -4.70 2.22 -30.86
CA THR A 120 -5.80 1.42 -30.30
C THR A 120 -7.02 2.28 -30.01
N HIS A 121 -6.83 3.46 -29.42
CA HIS A 121 -7.92 4.41 -29.19
C HIS A 121 -8.51 4.89 -30.52
N MET A 122 -7.66 5.29 -31.46
CA MET A 122 -8.03 5.69 -32.83
C MET A 122 -8.89 4.62 -33.49
N TRP A 123 -8.45 3.36 -33.47
CA TRP A 123 -9.20 2.25 -34.08
C TRP A 123 -10.60 2.07 -33.47
N ARG A 124 -10.72 2.23 -32.15
CA ARG A 124 -11.99 2.05 -31.43
C ARG A 124 -12.97 3.20 -31.66
N VAL A 125 -12.49 4.42 -31.81
CA VAL A 125 -13.35 5.60 -32.05
C VAL A 125 -13.65 5.83 -33.55
N TRP A 126 -12.99 5.09 -34.44
CA TRP A 126 -13.19 5.18 -35.88
C TRP A 126 -14.56 4.61 -36.28
N PRO A 127 -15.49 5.44 -36.83
CA PRO A 127 -16.80 4.98 -37.27
C PRO A 127 -16.74 3.83 -38.28
N GLU A 128 -17.70 2.90 -38.21
CA GLU A 128 -17.69 1.71 -39.08
C GLU A 128 -17.86 2.04 -40.57
N ASP A 129 -18.61 3.10 -40.86
CA ASP A 129 -19.02 3.49 -42.22
C ASP A 129 -17.94 4.27 -42.99
N GLU A 130 -16.84 4.61 -42.34
CA GLU A 130 -15.83 5.50 -42.89
C GLU A 130 -14.55 4.78 -43.30
N ARG A 131 -14.13 5.02 -44.54
CA ARG A 131 -12.91 4.43 -45.11
C ARG A 131 -11.65 5.26 -44.89
N SER A 132 -11.79 6.55 -44.59
CA SER A 132 -10.64 7.45 -44.44
C SER A 132 -10.79 8.29 -43.18
N LEU A 133 -9.75 8.29 -42.34
CA LEU A 133 -9.67 9.18 -41.18
C LEU A 133 -9.12 10.55 -41.64
N THR A 134 -9.92 11.60 -41.47
CA THR A 134 -9.59 12.97 -41.88
C THR A 134 -9.42 13.89 -40.66
N GLU A 135 -8.79 15.06 -40.84
CA GLU A 135 -8.47 16.02 -39.77
C GLU A 135 -9.69 16.45 -38.92
N THR A 136 -10.91 16.35 -39.45
CA THR A 136 -12.15 16.67 -38.73
C THR A 136 -12.49 15.67 -37.63
N GLN A 137 -11.87 14.48 -37.64
CA GLN A 137 -12.04 13.43 -36.63
C GLN A 137 -10.83 13.45 -35.70
N HIS A 138 -10.77 14.49 -34.88
CA HIS A 138 -9.62 14.80 -34.05
C HIS A 138 -9.43 13.72 -32.96
N VAL A 139 -8.50 12.79 -33.17
CA VAL A 139 -7.97 11.93 -32.11
C VAL A 139 -6.87 12.70 -31.40
N ALA A 140 -7.16 13.26 -30.23
CA ALA A 140 -6.11 13.89 -29.42
C ALA A 140 -5.22 12.79 -28.81
N ALA A 141 -3.91 12.81 -29.07
CA ALA A 141 -3.02 11.78 -28.52
C ALA A 141 -3.04 11.80 -26.99
N ASN A 142 -3.20 12.99 -26.41
CA ASN A 142 -3.36 13.18 -24.97
C ASN A 142 -4.58 12.44 -24.39
N ASP A 143 -5.71 12.42 -25.09
CA ASP A 143 -6.93 11.72 -24.63
C ASP A 143 -6.77 10.21 -24.66
N ALA A 144 -6.14 9.70 -25.72
CA ALA A 144 -5.83 8.28 -25.86
C ALA A 144 -4.84 7.79 -24.79
N LEU A 145 -3.77 8.55 -24.55
CA LEU A 145 -2.79 8.24 -23.49
C LEU A 145 -3.44 8.25 -22.12
N ARG A 146 -4.33 9.22 -21.87
CA ARG A 146 -5.05 9.33 -20.61
C ARG A 146 -5.92 8.11 -20.35
N GLU A 147 -6.62 7.64 -21.36
CA GLU A 147 -7.44 6.44 -21.22
C GLU A 147 -6.60 5.18 -21.02
N ALA A 148 -5.53 4.99 -21.80
CA ALA A 148 -4.64 3.86 -21.66
C ALA A 148 -3.99 3.80 -20.27
N LEU A 149 -3.55 4.95 -19.75
CA LEU A 149 -3.05 5.08 -18.38
C LEU A 149 -4.11 4.70 -17.34
N TRP A 150 -5.34 5.20 -17.50
CA TRP A 150 -6.42 4.89 -16.58
C TRP A 150 -6.71 3.39 -16.51
N LEU A 151 -6.82 2.72 -17.66
CA LEU A 151 -7.02 1.26 -17.72
C LEU A 151 -5.85 0.51 -17.07
N ALA A 152 -4.61 0.91 -17.32
CA ALA A 152 -3.44 0.30 -16.72
C ALA A 152 -3.41 0.48 -15.19
N ILE A 153 -3.77 1.66 -14.68
CA ILE A 153 -3.86 1.94 -13.24
C ILE A 153 -4.98 1.10 -12.60
N GLN A 154 -6.16 1.02 -13.23
CA GLN A 154 -7.27 0.22 -12.75
C GLN A 154 -6.89 -1.26 -12.61
N GLU A 155 -6.21 -1.81 -13.60
CA GLU A 155 -5.79 -3.20 -13.59
C GLU A 155 -4.80 -3.48 -12.45
N VAL A 156 -3.78 -2.62 -12.28
CA VAL A 156 -2.81 -2.75 -11.18
C VAL A 156 -3.49 -2.56 -9.82
N ALA A 157 -4.34 -1.56 -9.66
CA ALA A 157 -5.05 -1.29 -8.41
C ALA A 157 -5.91 -2.49 -8.00
N THR A 158 -6.70 -3.02 -8.93
CA THR A 158 -7.58 -4.18 -8.70
C THR A 158 -6.77 -5.42 -8.30
N GLY A 159 -5.62 -5.66 -8.96
CA GLY A 159 -4.75 -6.79 -8.65
C GLY A 159 -4.14 -6.77 -7.24
N PHE A 160 -4.10 -5.60 -6.60
CA PHE A 160 -3.55 -5.40 -5.25
C PHE A 160 -4.62 -4.98 -4.22
N GLY A 161 -5.90 -4.95 -4.59
CA GLY A 161 -7.00 -4.56 -3.70
C GLY A 161 -7.06 -3.07 -3.36
N TYR A 162 -6.46 -2.20 -4.18
CA TYR A 162 -6.53 -0.75 -4.00
C TYR A 162 -7.67 -0.12 -4.81
N ASP A 163 -8.16 1.01 -4.33
CA ASP A 163 -9.07 1.87 -5.11
C ASP A 163 -8.30 2.55 -6.26
N PRO A 164 -8.72 2.39 -7.53
CA PRO A 164 -8.02 2.96 -8.69
C PRO A 164 -7.93 4.49 -8.68
N ILE A 165 -8.95 5.18 -8.16
CA ILE A 165 -9.00 6.65 -8.13
C ILE A 165 -7.95 7.16 -7.15
N ARG A 166 -7.85 6.56 -5.96
CA ARG A 166 -6.82 6.89 -4.97
C ARG A 166 -5.41 6.57 -5.46
N LEU A 167 -5.19 5.42 -6.10
CA LEU A 167 -3.87 5.09 -6.67
C LEU A 167 -3.47 6.11 -7.74
N CYS A 168 -4.41 6.51 -8.59
CA CYS A 168 -4.19 7.55 -9.61
C CYS A 168 -3.84 8.91 -8.98
N SER A 169 -4.59 9.34 -7.96
CA SER A 169 -4.32 10.58 -7.22
C SER A 169 -2.95 10.55 -6.51
N TRP A 170 -2.60 9.42 -5.89
CA TRP A 170 -1.29 9.22 -5.27
C TRP A 170 -0.16 9.27 -6.29
N LEU A 171 -0.30 8.60 -7.45
CA LEU A 171 0.68 8.65 -8.53
C LEU A 171 0.93 10.08 -8.99
N ALA A 172 -0.14 10.83 -9.26
CA ALA A 172 -0.04 12.20 -9.73
C ALA A 172 0.58 13.13 -8.69
N THR A 173 0.27 12.98 -7.41
CA THR A 173 0.80 13.86 -6.35
C THR A 173 2.22 13.50 -5.89
N THR A 174 2.64 12.25 -6.08
CA THR A 174 3.96 11.77 -5.62
C THR A 174 5.02 11.84 -6.71
N PHE A 175 4.64 11.63 -7.98
CA PHE A 175 5.57 11.64 -9.11
C PHE A 175 5.51 12.91 -9.96
N ILE A 176 4.58 13.84 -9.67
CA ILE A 176 4.47 15.11 -10.37
C ILE A 176 4.48 16.24 -9.33
N SER A 177 5.45 17.13 -9.45
CA SER A 177 5.55 18.33 -8.62
C SER A 177 4.37 19.29 -8.85
N SER A 178 4.17 20.25 -7.95
CA SER A 178 3.16 21.31 -8.11
C SER A 178 3.29 22.14 -9.39
N PHE A 179 4.49 22.17 -9.98
CA PHE A 179 4.76 22.85 -11.25
C PHE A 179 4.70 21.92 -12.47
N GLY A 180 4.31 20.65 -12.31
CA GLY A 180 4.12 19.69 -13.40
C GLY A 180 5.35 18.86 -13.78
N ALA A 181 6.50 19.08 -13.14
CA ALA A 181 7.73 18.36 -13.43
C ALA A 181 7.77 16.98 -12.75
N ALA A 182 8.41 16.00 -13.41
CA ALA A 182 8.62 14.67 -12.87
C ALA A 182 9.41 14.68 -11.56
N GLN A 183 9.02 13.86 -10.61
CA GLN A 183 9.74 13.59 -9.37
C GLN A 183 10.34 12.19 -9.38
N GLN A 184 11.37 12.01 -8.54
CA GLN A 184 12.08 10.75 -8.37
C GLN A 184 11.90 10.25 -6.95
N LEU A 185 11.67 8.95 -6.80
CA LEU A 185 11.52 8.30 -5.49
C LEU A 185 12.51 7.16 -5.34
N THR A 186 13.29 7.20 -4.26
CA THR A 186 14.18 6.11 -3.89
C THR A 186 13.40 5.00 -3.21
N GLU A 187 13.64 3.75 -3.63
CA GLU A 187 13.06 2.55 -3.02
C GLU A 187 13.48 2.42 -1.55
N GLY A 188 12.50 2.21 -0.66
CA GLY A 188 12.75 1.87 0.74
C GLY A 188 12.88 0.36 0.97
N LEU A 189 13.20 -0.05 2.19
CA LEU A 189 13.46 -1.46 2.54
C LEU A 189 12.29 -2.40 2.21
N ALA A 190 11.06 -2.00 2.55
CA ALA A 190 9.83 -2.77 2.30
C ALA A 190 8.78 -2.00 1.48
N GLU A 191 8.75 -0.68 1.64
CA GLU A 191 7.78 0.22 1.00
C GLU A 191 8.49 1.43 0.38
N THR A 192 7.88 1.99 -0.66
CA THR A 192 8.29 3.23 -1.32
C THR A 192 7.16 4.25 -1.20
N ALA A 193 7.38 5.33 -0.46
CA ALA A 193 6.39 6.39 -0.21
C ALA A 193 5.03 5.85 0.31
N GLY A 194 5.08 4.86 1.20
CA GLY A 194 3.90 4.23 1.83
C GLY A 194 3.18 3.19 0.98
N MET A 195 3.74 2.83 -0.19
CA MET A 195 3.24 1.76 -1.04
C MET A 195 4.18 0.55 -1.02
N PRO A 196 3.68 -0.71 -1.04
CA PRO A 196 4.53 -1.89 -1.11
C PRO A 196 5.42 -1.88 -2.34
N ASN A 197 6.68 -2.32 -2.21
CA ASN A 197 7.60 -2.37 -3.35
C ASN A 197 7.09 -3.28 -4.48
N SER A 198 6.30 -4.32 -4.16
CA SER A 198 5.63 -5.17 -5.16
C SER A 198 4.64 -4.39 -6.04
N LEU A 199 3.91 -3.43 -5.48
CA LEU A 199 3.01 -2.54 -6.23
C LEU A 199 3.83 -1.65 -7.18
N MET A 200 4.96 -1.10 -6.71
CA MET A 200 5.86 -0.30 -7.54
C MET A 200 6.36 -1.09 -8.76
N ARG A 201 6.71 -2.37 -8.55
CA ARG A 201 7.09 -3.27 -9.65
C ARG A 201 5.95 -3.51 -10.63
N ALA A 202 4.72 -3.68 -10.15
CA ALA A 202 3.55 -3.86 -11.01
C ALA A 202 3.28 -2.61 -11.88
N LEU A 203 3.42 -1.41 -11.30
CA LEU A 203 3.31 -0.14 -12.03
C LEU A 203 4.39 -0.01 -13.12
N VAL A 204 5.63 -0.43 -12.80
CA VAL A 204 6.72 -0.49 -13.77
C VAL A 204 6.46 -1.52 -14.87
N ASN A 205 5.86 -2.67 -14.55
CA ASN A 205 5.48 -3.68 -15.54
C ASN A 205 4.38 -3.22 -16.50
N ARG A 206 3.64 -2.17 -16.15
CA ARG A 206 2.62 -1.54 -17.00
C ARG A 206 3.07 -0.24 -17.64
N SER A 207 4.37 0.05 -17.61
CA SER A 207 4.98 1.26 -18.21
C SER A 207 4.43 2.58 -17.65
N ILE A 208 3.72 2.54 -16.51
CA ILE A 208 3.23 3.73 -15.81
C ILE A 208 4.42 4.44 -15.16
N LEU A 209 5.29 3.64 -14.54
CA LEU A 209 6.56 4.06 -13.96
C LEU A 209 7.72 3.42 -14.71
N GLN A 210 8.89 4.02 -14.56
CA GLN A 210 10.18 3.42 -14.90
C GLN A 210 11.04 3.33 -13.65
N VAL A 211 11.99 2.41 -13.66
CA VAL A 211 12.95 2.23 -12.57
C VAL A 211 14.36 2.27 -13.13
N ARG A 212 15.22 3.06 -12.48
CA ARG A 212 16.66 3.04 -12.67
C ARG A 212 17.29 2.31 -11.49
N VAL A 213 18.11 1.32 -11.77
CA VAL A 213 18.87 0.59 -10.76
C VAL A 213 20.30 1.09 -10.82
N THR A 214 20.79 1.67 -9.72
CA THR A 214 22.22 1.94 -9.52
C THR A 214 22.77 0.99 -8.46
N ASP A 215 24.09 0.93 -8.29
CA ASP A 215 24.72 0.08 -7.27
C ASP A 215 24.29 0.44 -5.83
N GLU A 216 23.81 1.67 -5.63
CA GLU A 216 23.44 2.21 -4.32
C GLU A 216 21.94 2.17 -4.04
N ALA A 217 21.09 2.24 -5.07
CA ALA A 217 19.64 2.34 -4.89
C ALA A 217 18.82 2.04 -6.14
N ARG A 218 17.53 1.80 -5.94
CA ARG A 218 16.54 1.77 -7.02
C ARG A 218 15.71 3.04 -6.97
N VAL A 219 15.63 3.75 -8.09
CA VAL A 219 14.95 5.05 -8.18
C VAL A 219 13.82 4.95 -9.20
N TYR A 220 12.61 5.28 -8.77
CA TYR A 220 11.41 5.30 -9.57
C TYR A 220 11.11 6.70 -10.09
N THR A 221 10.59 6.78 -11.31
CA THR A 221 9.99 8.01 -11.86
C THR A 221 8.90 7.65 -12.88
N VAL A 222 8.21 8.65 -13.43
CA VAL A 222 7.18 8.43 -14.47
C VAL A 222 7.80 7.76 -15.69
N GLY A 223 7.11 6.77 -16.28
CA GLY A 223 7.63 5.96 -17.38
C GLY A 223 8.12 6.76 -18.58
N SER A 224 7.51 7.92 -18.85
CA SER A 224 7.96 8.87 -19.85
C SER A 224 7.48 10.28 -19.51
N ASP A 225 8.26 11.28 -19.90
CA ASP A 225 7.88 12.68 -19.73
C ASP A 225 6.58 13.05 -20.48
N ARG A 226 6.27 12.35 -21.58
CA ARG A 226 5.00 12.54 -22.33
C ARG A 226 3.77 12.18 -21.51
N LEU A 227 3.93 11.37 -20.45
CA LEU A 227 2.84 10.95 -19.57
C LEU A 227 2.56 11.93 -18.44
N LEU A 228 3.40 12.94 -18.21
CA LEU A 228 3.24 13.91 -17.12
C LEU A 228 1.92 14.68 -17.24
N GLU A 229 1.63 15.23 -18.43
CA GLU A 229 0.37 15.95 -18.66
C GLU A 229 -0.87 15.03 -18.56
N PRO A 230 -0.96 13.88 -19.27
CA PRO A 230 -2.10 12.97 -19.15
C PRO A 230 -2.31 12.48 -17.70
N LEU A 231 -1.25 12.10 -16.99
CA LEU A 231 -1.32 11.62 -15.61
C LEU A 231 -1.72 12.76 -14.65
N GLY A 232 -1.20 13.97 -14.85
CA GLY A 232 -1.58 15.15 -14.08
C GLY A 232 -3.06 15.50 -14.26
N GLN A 233 -3.57 15.46 -15.49
CA GLN A 233 -4.99 15.66 -15.79
C GLN A 233 -5.88 14.57 -15.18
N LEU A 234 -5.43 13.31 -15.21
CA LEU A 234 -6.12 12.23 -14.49
C LEU A 234 -6.14 12.49 -12.99
N GLY A 235 -5.02 12.88 -12.40
CA GLY A 235 -4.93 13.21 -10.98
C GLY A 235 -5.87 14.36 -10.59
N GLN A 236 -5.97 15.41 -11.41
CA GLN A 236 -6.92 16.51 -11.20
C GLN A 236 -8.38 16.05 -11.30
N ARG A 237 -8.71 15.20 -12.28
CA ARG A 237 -10.06 14.62 -12.43
C ARG A 237 -10.39 13.62 -11.32
N ALA A 238 -9.43 12.81 -10.92
CA ALA A 238 -9.50 11.89 -9.79
C ALA A 238 -9.56 12.62 -8.43
N GLY A 239 -9.05 13.85 -8.37
CA GLY A 239 -9.23 14.77 -7.25
C GLY A 239 -10.55 15.57 -7.32
N ALA A 240 -11.15 15.70 -8.51
CA ALA A 240 -12.48 16.29 -8.72
C ALA A 240 -13.62 15.28 -8.47
N ILE A 241 -13.37 13.98 -8.68
CA ILE A 241 -14.07 12.94 -7.94
C ILE A 241 -13.57 13.09 -6.52
N VAL A 242 -14.45 13.46 -5.59
CA VAL A 242 -14.11 13.59 -4.17
C VAL A 242 -13.24 12.38 -3.81
N PRO A 243 -11.98 12.57 -3.36
CA PRO A 243 -11.19 11.44 -2.91
C PRO A 243 -12.08 10.74 -1.90
N THR A 244 -12.40 9.45 -2.10
CA THR A 244 -13.05 8.72 -1.02
C THR A 244 -12.15 8.98 0.16
N ILE A 245 -12.61 9.77 1.11
CA ILE A 245 -11.90 10.02 2.35
C ILE A 245 -11.69 8.59 2.84
N ILE A 246 -10.43 8.13 3.00
CA ILE A 246 -10.26 6.90 3.79
C ILE A 246 -10.78 7.34 5.12
N LEU A 247 -12.02 6.92 5.42
CA LEU A 247 -12.63 7.36 6.64
C LEU A 247 -11.70 6.84 7.72
N PRO A 248 -11.45 7.63 8.77
CA PRO A 248 -10.70 7.14 9.91
C PRO A 248 -11.20 5.74 10.35
N ALA A 249 -12.50 5.47 10.22
CA ALA A 249 -13.09 4.14 10.39
C ALA A 249 -12.52 3.06 9.46
N ASP A 250 -12.36 3.31 8.15
CA ASP A 250 -11.79 2.34 7.20
C ASP A 250 -10.32 2.04 7.52
N ARG A 251 -9.56 3.03 8.02
CA ARG A 251 -8.19 2.83 8.51
C ARG A 251 -8.15 1.95 9.75
N LEU A 252 -9.16 2.04 10.62
CA LEU A 252 -9.27 1.14 11.78
C LEU A 252 -9.57 -0.30 11.34
N CYS A 253 -10.42 -0.51 10.34
CA CYS A 253 -10.65 -1.84 9.78
C CYS A 253 -9.36 -2.44 9.20
N ALA A 254 -8.63 -1.68 8.38
CA ALA A 254 -7.35 -2.12 7.83
C ALA A 254 -6.28 -2.41 8.90
N ALA A 255 -6.33 -1.69 10.03
CA ALA A 255 -5.47 -1.98 11.17
C ALA A 255 -5.83 -3.31 11.85
N VAL A 256 -7.12 -3.62 11.99
CA VAL A 256 -7.58 -4.91 12.53
C VAL A 256 -7.14 -6.05 11.61
N ASP A 257 -7.30 -5.91 10.29
CA ASP A 257 -6.85 -6.91 9.32
C ASP A 257 -5.34 -7.16 9.44
N ALA A 258 -4.54 -6.09 9.54
CA ALA A 258 -3.10 -6.21 9.73
C ALA A 258 -2.71 -6.91 11.05
N LEU A 259 -3.49 -6.72 12.12
CA LEU A 259 -3.28 -7.46 13.37
C LEU A 259 -3.62 -8.95 13.25
N VAL A 260 -4.67 -9.29 12.48
CA VAL A 260 -4.99 -10.69 12.18
C VAL A 260 -3.84 -11.34 11.41
N ASP A 261 -3.20 -10.59 10.51
CA ASP A 261 -2.02 -11.04 9.77
C ASP A 261 -0.71 -11.04 10.60
N GLY A 262 -0.75 -10.55 11.84
CA GLY A 262 0.41 -10.45 12.73
C GLY A 262 1.35 -9.27 12.43
N ASP A 263 1.01 -8.40 11.48
CA ASP A 263 1.80 -7.22 11.11
C ASP A 263 1.44 -6.01 12.00
N GLN A 264 2.04 -6.00 13.19
CA GLN A 264 1.81 -4.95 14.18
C GLN A 264 2.27 -3.56 13.70
N ASP A 265 3.35 -3.48 12.92
CA ASP A 265 3.89 -2.20 12.44
C ASP A 265 2.95 -1.54 11.44
N ARG A 266 2.38 -2.32 10.53
CA ARG A 266 1.38 -1.83 9.58
C ARG A 266 0.09 -1.41 10.29
N ALA A 267 -0.36 -2.19 11.27
CA ALA A 267 -1.52 -1.83 12.09
C ALA A 267 -1.31 -0.48 12.79
N GLU A 268 -0.15 -0.28 13.42
CA GLU A 268 0.21 0.96 14.11
C GLU A 268 0.23 2.17 13.17
N ARG A 269 0.78 2.02 11.96
CA ARG A 269 0.74 3.08 10.92
C ARG A 269 -0.69 3.49 10.59
N HIS A 270 -1.57 2.53 10.31
CA HIS A 270 -2.97 2.80 9.97
C HIS A 270 -3.72 3.52 11.10
N VAL A 271 -3.50 3.10 12.34
CA VAL A 271 -4.17 3.68 13.51
C VAL A 271 -3.69 5.10 13.81
N ARG A 272 -2.38 5.37 13.73
CA ARG A 272 -1.86 6.75 13.92
C ARG A 272 -2.44 7.71 12.89
N GLN A 273 -2.57 7.26 11.64
CA GLN A 273 -3.19 8.04 10.58
C GLN A 273 -4.68 8.26 10.84
N ALA A 274 -5.41 7.26 11.37
CA ALA A 274 -6.81 7.39 11.74
C ALA A 274 -7.01 8.44 12.85
N ALA A 275 -6.19 8.38 13.91
CA ALA A 275 -6.25 9.31 15.04
C ALA A 275 -5.86 10.75 14.64
N ALA A 276 -4.88 10.92 13.74
CA ALA A 276 -4.50 12.25 13.26
C ALA A 276 -5.58 12.87 12.35
N ALA A 277 -6.30 12.04 11.59
CA ALA A 277 -7.25 12.50 10.59
C ALA A 277 -8.65 12.83 11.13
N SER A 278 -8.96 12.55 12.40
CA SER A 278 -10.30 12.77 12.95
C SER A 278 -10.31 13.00 14.44
N GLN A 279 -11.11 13.97 14.88
CA GLN A 279 -11.38 14.23 16.30
C GLN A 279 -12.69 13.58 16.76
N ASP A 280 -13.31 12.75 15.92
CA ASP A 280 -14.50 11.99 16.29
C ASP A 280 -14.18 11.02 17.44
N MET A 281 -15.01 11.06 18.46
CA MET A 281 -14.79 10.34 19.71
C MET A 281 -14.74 8.82 19.50
N ARG A 282 -15.60 8.27 18.63
CA ARG A 282 -15.64 6.82 18.35
C ARG A 282 -14.35 6.37 17.65
N THR A 283 -13.87 7.16 16.70
CA THR A 283 -12.59 6.93 16.03
C THR A 283 -11.43 6.97 17.02
N GLN A 284 -11.39 7.99 17.89
CA GLN A 284 -10.33 8.15 18.90
C GLN A 284 -10.30 6.99 19.90
N ILE A 285 -11.48 6.54 20.36
CA ILE A 285 -11.62 5.34 21.20
C ILE A 285 -11.04 4.11 20.50
N GLY A 286 -11.46 3.84 19.26
CA GLY A 286 -10.97 2.69 18.50
C GLY A 286 -9.46 2.73 18.26
N ALA A 287 -8.95 3.90 17.87
CA ALA A 287 -7.53 4.09 17.60
C ALA A 287 -6.67 3.87 18.84
N HIS A 288 -6.99 4.55 19.94
CA HIS A 288 -6.20 4.42 21.16
C HIS A 288 -6.33 3.05 21.82
N THR A 289 -7.46 2.35 21.63
CA THR A 289 -7.59 0.94 22.08
C THR A 289 -6.64 0.02 21.32
N ILE A 290 -6.59 0.14 19.97
CA ILE A 290 -5.70 -0.69 19.16
C ILE A 290 -4.23 -0.38 19.48
N LEU A 291 -3.85 0.89 19.61
CA LEU A 291 -2.48 1.27 20.02
C LEU A 291 -2.11 0.69 21.39
N GLY A 292 -3.01 0.79 22.38
CA GLY A 292 -2.78 0.22 23.70
C GLY A 292 -2.57 -1.30 23.65
N ASN A 293 -3.34 -2.01 22.83
CA ASN A 293 -3.15 -3.45 22.63
C ASN A 293 -1.80 -3.79 21.97
N ILE A 294 -1.39 -3.01 20.97
CA ILE A 294 -0.08 -3.20 20.29
C ILE A 294 1.06 -2.99 21.28
N PHE A 295 1.04 -1.89 22.05
CA PHE A 295 2.06 -1.60 23.06
C PHE A 295 2.08 -2.65 24.17
N TYR A 296 0.92 -3.08 24.65
CA TYR A 296 0.82 -4.15 25.63
C TYR A 296 1.45 -5.46 25.13
N ALA A 297 1.17 -5.85 23.89
CA ALA A 297 1.74 -7.05 23.29
C ALA A 297 3.27 -6.97 23.12
N ARG A 298 3.82 -5.76 22.96
CA ARG A 298 5.28 -5.52 22.89
C ARG A 298 5.96 -5.43 24.25
N GLY A 299 5.20 -5.32 25.33
CA GLY A 299 5.71 -5.09 26.68
C GLY A 299 5.96 -3.61 27.01
N ASP A 300 5.54 -2.69 26.14
CA ASP A 300 5.63 -1.24 26.34
C ASP A 300 4.50 -0.77 27.28
N LEU A 301 4.58 -1.21 28.54
CA LEU A 301 3.48 -1.09 29.51
C LEU A 301 3.13 0.37 29.86
N SER A 302 4.07 1.30 29.74
CA SER A 302 3.80 2.72 30.03
C SER A 302 2.99 3.36 28.91
N GLU A 303 3.36 3.10 27.67
CA GLU A 303 2.70 3.57 26.46
C GLU A 303 1.29 2.97 26.31
N ALA A 304 1.15 1.69 26.67
CA ALA A 304 -0.15 1.03 26.73
C ALA A 304 -1.09 1.69 27.75
N LEU A 305 -0.57 2.02 28.94
CA LEU A 305 -1.32 2.68 29.99
C LEU A 305 -1.77 4.09 29.57
N ASP A 306 -0.89 4.87 28.96
CA ASP A 306 -1.21 6.20 28.43
C ASP A 306 -2.31 6.13 27.35
N ALA A 307 -2.23 5.15 26.45
CA ALA A 307 -3.23 4.97 25.40
C ALA A 307 -4.60 4.62 25.98
N TYR A 308 -4.67 3.66 26.93
CA TYR A 308 -5.93 3.27 27.57
C TYR A 308 -6.52 4.36 28.47
N GLN A 309 -5.69 5.16 29.15
CA GLN A 309 -6.18 6.30 29.93
C GLN A 309 -6.88 7.34 29.05
N ARG A 310 -6.37 7.60 27.84
CA ARG A 310 -7.07 8.47 26.87
C ARG A 310 -8.42 7.90 26.47
N VAL A 311 -8.51 6.59 26.25
CA VAL A 311 -9.80 5.94 25.95
C VAL A 311 -10.76 6.05 27.12
N LEU A 312 -10.29 5.84 28.35
CA LEU A 312 -11.11 5.93 29.56
C LEU A 312 -11.80 7.29 29.67
N VAL A 313 -11.07 8.39 29.49
CA VAL A 313 -11.63 9.76 29.54
C VAL A 313 -12.73 9.96 28.50
N LEU A 314 -12.55 9.42 27.28
CA LEU A 314 -13.55 9.51 26.21
C LEU A 314 -14.79 8.67 26.52
N LEU A 315 -14.62 7.45 27.05
CA LEU A 315 -15.73 6.57 27.43
C LEU A 315 -16.54 7.11 28.61
N GLU A 316 -15.88 7.72 29.60
CA GLU A 316 -16.55 8.40 30.71
C GLU A 316 -17.41 9.56 30.21
N THR A 317 -16.94 10.29 29.19
CA THR A 317 -17.71 11.35 28.54
C THR A 317 -18.96 10.81 27.84
N GLN A 318 -18.90 9.61 27.26
CA GLN A 318 -20.06 8.94 26.65
C GLN A 318 -21.02 8.29 27.66
N GLN A 319 -20.66 8.26 28.94
CA GLN A 319 -21.41 7.56 30.00
C GLN A 319 -21.62 6.05 29.73
N ASP A 320 -20.77 5.42 28.91
CA ASP A 320 -20.81 3.98 28.67
C ASP A 320 -20.19 3.23 29.86
N LYS A 321 -21.04 2.90 30.84
CA LYS A 321 -20.59 2.25 32.08
C LYS A 321 -19.91 0.89 31.84
N ALA A 322 -20.36 0.14 30.84
CA ALA A 322 -19.82 -1.18 30.56
C ALA A 322 -18.43 -1.05 29.94
N ALA A 323 -18.27 -0.22 28.91
CA ALA A 323 -16.98 0.02 28.27
C ALA A 323 -15.96 0.64 29.25
N VAL A 324 -16.39 1.56 30.11
CA VAL A 324 -15.55 2.09 31.20
C VAL A 324 -15.09 0.96 32.14
N GLY A 325 -15.97 0.02 32.49
CA GLY A 325 -15.62 -1.14 33.30
C GLY A 325 -14.52 -2.00 32.66
N VAL A 326 -14.66 -2.31 31.37
CA VAL A 326 -13.66 -3.08 30.61
C VAL A 326 -12.32 -2.34 30.55
N MET A 327 -12.34 -1.04 30.27
CA MET A 327 -11.12 -0.23 30.18
C MET A 327 -10.41 -0.11 31.53
N LEU A 328 -11.16 0.08 32.63
CA LEU A 328 -10.60 0.08 33.99
C LEU A 328 -9.95 -1.26 34.35
N ALA A 329 -10.53 -2.38 33.94
CA ALA A 329 -9.92 -3.70 34.14
C ALA A 329 -8.60 -3.84 33.37
N ALA A 330 -8.56 -3.42 32.11
CA ALA A 330 -7.34 -3.44 31.30
C ALA A 330 -6.21 -2.60 31.91
N ILE A 331 -6.52 -1.38 32.38
CA ILE A 331 -5.55 -0.51 33.07
C ILE A 331 -5.11 -1.15 34.40
N GLY A 332 -6.04 -1.75 35.14
CA GLY A 332 -5.76 -2.48 36.38
C GLY A 332 -4.78 -3.63 36.20
N ARG A 333 -4.96 -4.42 35.13
CA ARG A 333 -4.06 -5.51 34.74
C ARG A 333 -2.66 -5.00 34.41
N ILE A 334 -2.55 -3.90 33.65
CA ILE A 334 -1.26 -3.29 33.35
C ILE A 334 -0.58 -2.76 34.62
N SER A 335 -1.34 -2.16 35.52
CA SER A 335 -0.83 -1.66 36.81
C SER A 335 -0.28 -2.80 37.67
N LEU A 336 -0.95 -3.97 37.71
CA LEU A 336 -0.41 -5.18 38.36
C LEU A 336 0.89 -5.65 37.70
N ALA A 337 0.95 -5.71 36.37
CA ALA A 337 2.14 -6.12 35.64
C ALA A 337 3.34 -5.18 35.90
N ARG A 338 3.07 -3.91 36.21
CA ARG A 338 4.08 -2.91 36.61
C ARG A 338 4.41 -2.93 38.10
N GLY A 339 3.68 -3.69 38.92
CA GLY A 339 3.84 -3.76 40.37
C GLY A 339 3.15 -2.63 41.15
N ASP A 340 2.35 -1.79 40.51
CA ASP A 340 1.53 -0.77 41.20
C ASP A 340 0.22 -1.39 41.70
N VAL A 341 0.34 -2.17 42.78
CA VAL A 341 -0.77 -2.93 43.37
C VAL A 341 -1.88 -2.00 43.88
N ALA A 342 -1.53 -0.82 44.40
CA ALA A 342 -2.50 0.13 44.94
C ALA A 342 -3.37 0.74 43.82
N ALA A 343 -2.76 1.18 42.71
CA ALA A 343 -3.50 1.68 41.56
C ALA A 343 -4.37 0.57 40.94
N ALA A 344 -3.81 -0.62 40.77
CA ALA A 344 -4.52 -1.78 40.26
C ALA A 344 -5.77 -2.12 41.07
N GLN A 345 -5.63 -2.20 42.39
CA GLN A 345 -6.75 -2.49 43.30
C GLN A 345 -7.87 -1.45 43.17
N GLY A 346 -7.53 -0.17 43.07
CA GLY A 346 -8.50 0.91 42.86
C GLY A 346 -9.26 0.75 41.54
N GLN A 347 -8.53 0.54 40.44
CA GLN A 347 -9.08 0.40 39.09
C GLN A 347 -9.96 -0.86 38.96
N LEU A 348 -9.50 -2.01 39.48
CA LEU A 348 -10.22 -3.28 39.43
C LEU A 348 -11.47 -3.28 40.31
N ARG A 349 -11.46 -2.60 41.47
CA ARG A 349 -12.69 -2.40 42.26
C ARG A 349 -13.71 -1.55 41.48
N ALA A 350 -13.25 -0.48 40.85
CA ALA A 350 -14.10 0.39 40.06
C ALA A 350 -14.66 -0.33 38.82
N ALA A 351 -13.88 -1.24 38.22
CA ALA A 351 -14.31 -2.12 37.13
C ALA A 351 -15.38 -3.12 37.60
N ALA A 352 -15.10 -3.87 38.68
CA ALA A 352 -16.02 -4.87 39.24
C ALA A 352 -17.35 -4.26 39.70
N ALA A 353 -17.35 -3.02 40.19
CA ALA A 353 -18.57 -2.30 40.54
C ALA A 353 -19.46 -1.99 39.33
N ARG A 354 -18.87 -1.80 38.14
CA ARG A 354 -19.58 -1.54 36.88
C ARG A 354 -19.99 -2.82 36.16
N LEU A 355 -19.19 -3.87 36.29
CA LEU A 355 -19.38 -5.18 35.67
C LEU A 355 -19.41 -6.28 36.75
N PRO A 356 -20.43 -6.31 37.62
CA PRO A 356 -20.45 -7.22 38.78
C PRO A 356 -20.61 -8.70 38.42
N VAL A 357 -21.06 -8.98 37.20
CA VAL A 357 -21.30 -10.34 36.69
C VAL A 357 -20.06 -10.92 36.01
N ASP A 358 -19.06 -10.10 35.67
CA ASP A 358 -17.86 -10.58 34.98
C ASP A 358 -16.92 -11.31 35.96
N PRO A 359 -16.74 -12.63 35.82
CA PRO A 359 -15.89 -13.42 36.72
C PRO A 359 -14.40 -13.09 36.53
N SER A 360 -13.96 -12.76 35.32
CA SER A 360 -12.55 -12.48 35.01
C SER A 360 -12.06 -11.25 35.77
N ILE A 361 -12.84 -10.16 35.75
CA ILE A 361 -12.52 -8.93 36.49
C ILE A 361 -12.45 -9.18 38.00
N ARG A 362 -13.29 -10.08 38.52
CA ARG A 362 -13.30 -10.44 39.94
C ARG A 362 -12.09 -11.29 40.33
N ILE A 363 -11.66 -12.22 39.46
CA ILE A 363 -10.43 -12.99 39.65
C ILE A 363 -9.22 -12.05 39.65
N GLU A 364 -9.15 -11.09 38.73
CA GLU A 364 -8.09 -10.08 38.70
C GLU A 364 -8.10 -9.20 39.95
N LEU A 365 -9.27 -8.77 40.41
CA LEU A 365 -9.40 -8.04 41.68
C LEU A 365 -8.93 -8.88 42.88
N ALA A 366 -9.28 -10.16 42.93
CA ALA A 366 -8.81 -11.06 43.97
C ALA A 366 -7.28 -11.21 43.93
N ARG A 367 -6.68 -11.32 42.75
CA ARG A 367 -5.23 -11.34 42.56
C ARG A 367 -4.57 -10.06 43.09
N ALA A 368 -5.13 -8.89 42.75
CA ALA A 368 -4.67 -7.61 43.28
C ALA A 368 -4.76 -7.52 44.82
N LEU A 369 -5.85 -8.03 45.39
CA LEU A 369 -6.05 -8.06 46.85
C LEU A 369 -5.07 -8.99 47.57
N ALA A 370 -4.80 -10.16 46.99
CA ALA A 370 -3.81 -11.10 47.52
C ALA A 370 -2.42 -10.47 47.55
N GLN A 371 -1.99 -9.84 46.44
CA GLN A 371 -0.72 -9.11 46.37
C GLN A 371 -0.65 -7.91 47.33
N ALA A 372 -1.79 -7.32 47.69
CA ALA A 372 -1.90 -6.27 48.69
C ALA A 372 -1.91 -6.79 50.15
N GLY A 373 -1.77 -8.10 50.37
CA GLY A 373 -1.84 -8.73 51.70
C GLY A 373 -3.25 -8.80 52.28
N GLN A 374 -4.29 -8.76 51.45
CA GLN A 374 -5.70 -8.84 51.85
C GLN A 374 -6.29 -10.21 51.49
N GLN A 375 -5.64 -11.28 51.94
CA GLN A 375 -5.92 -12.65 51.47
C GLN A 375 -7.37 -13.09 51.77
N MET A 376 -7.91 -12.75 52.94
CA MET A 376 -9.30 -13.09 53.29
C MET A 376 -10.34 -12.45 52.37
N ALA A 377 -10.09 -11.22 51.91
CA ALA A 377 -10.96 -10.54 50.96
C ALA A 377 -10.86 -11.18 49.56
N ALA A 378 -9.66 -11.56 49.15
CA ALA A 378 -9.43 -12.27 47.89
C ALA A 378 -10.18 -13.62 47.85
N LEU A 379 -10.03 -14.46 48.90
CA LEU A 379 -10.72 -15.75 49.02
C LEU A 379 -12.25 -15.60 48.99
N SER A 380 -12.80 -14.59 49.67
CA SER A 380 -14.24 -14.33 49.65
C SER A 380 -14.77 -14.04 48.24
N ILE A 381 -14.02 -13.27 47.45
CA ILE A 381 -14.39 -12.98 46.06
C ILE A 381 -14.33 -14.25 45.21
N LEU A 382 -13.25 -15.03 45.32
CA LEU A 382 -13.04 -16.26 44.54
C LEU A 382 -14.11 -17.32 44.81
N ARG A 383 -14.48 -17.53 46.09
CA ARG A 383 -15.59 -18.45 46.44
C ARG A 383 -16.88 -18.05 45.77
N THR A 384 -17.18 -16.74 45.73
CA THR A 384 -18.38 -16.26 45.06
C THR A 384 -18.32 -16.47 43.55
N VAL A 385 -17.15 -16.28 42.92
CA VAL A 385 -16.97 -16.57 41.48
C VAL A 385 -17.19 -18.06 41.21
N MET A 386 -16.58 -18.95 41.99
CA MET A 386 -16.71 -20.41 41.86
C MET A 386 -18.15 -20.91 42.07
N THR A 387 -18.96 -20.23 42.88
CA THR A 387 -20.39 -20.57 43.03
C THR A 387 -21.24 -20.18 41.83
N VAL A 388 -20.82 -19.16 41.07
CA VAL A 388 -21.58 -18.58 39.97
C VAL A 388 -21.13 -19.16 38.62
N ALA A 389 -19.86 -19.53 38.48
CA ALA A 389 -19.28 -20.12 37.29
C ALA A 389 -18.25 -21.19 37.68
N GLU A 390 -18.22 -22.32 36.94
CA GLU A 390 -17.12 -23.29 37.03
C GLU A 390 -15.90 -22.70 36.32
N ASP A 391 -15.09 -21.95 37.08
CA ASP A 391 -13.87 -21.29 36.59
C ASP A 391 -12.62 -21.90 37.23
N ASP A 392 -11.79 -22.56 36.41
CA ASP A 392 -10.58 -23.24 36.85
C ASP A 392 -9.51 -22.27 37.37
N GLU A 393 -9.42 -21.05 36.80
CA GLU A 393 -8.44 -20.06 37.24
C GLU A 393 -8.80 -19.55 38.64
N ALA A 394 -10.09 -19.31 38.90
CA ALA A 394 -10.57 -18.92 40.21
C ALA A 394 -10.24 -19.97 41.28
N ARG A 395 -10.40 -21.26 40.95
CA ARG A 395 -10.09 -22.38 41.85
C ARG A 395 -8.59 -22.48 42.14
N ILE A 396 -7.76 -22.44 41.10
CA ILE A 396 -6.29 -22.50 41.24
C ILE A 396 -5.80 -21.34 42.12
N LEU A 397 -6.27 -20.12 41.86
CA LEU A 397 -5.88 -18.95 42.65
C LEU A 397 -6.39 -19.05 44.09
N HIS A 398 -7.60 -19.58 44.31
CA HIS A 398 -8.15 -19.79 45.64
C HIS A 398 -7.30 -20.77 46.46
N ASP A 399 -6.98 -21.93 45.89
CA ASP A 399 -6.21 -22.97 46.57
C ASP A 399 -4.81 -22.47 46.89
N HIS A 400 -4.15 -21.78 45.95
CA HIS A 400 -2.85 -21.16 46.17
C HIS A 400 -2.84 -20.16 47.33
N ILE A 401 -3.82 -19.23 47.37
CA ILE A 401 -3.93 -18.27 48.48
C ILE A 401 -4.25 -18.98 49.80
N GLN A 402 -5.06 -20.03 49.76
CA GLN A 402 -5.43 -20.77 50.96
C GLN A 402 -4.27 -21.57 51.53
N ASP A 403 -3.41 -22.13 50.67
CA ASP A 403 -2.15 -22.77 51.05
C ASP A 403 -1.19 -21.73 51.66
N GLU A 404 -1.06 -20.54 51.08
CA GLU A 404 -0.22 -19.45 51.66
C GLU A 404 -0.67 -18.99 53.05
N ILE A 405 -1.98 -19.05 53.36
CA ILE A 405 -2.51 -18.77 54.70
C ILE A 405 -2.35 -19.99 55.63
N GLY A 406 -2.58 -21.18 55.09
CA GLY A 406 -2.58 -22.46 55.79
C GLY A 406 -1.20 -23.02 56.10
N ASP A 407 -0.17 -22.49 55.45
CA ASP A 407 1.24 -22.75 55.71
C ASP A 407 1.84 -21.57 56.51
N PRO A 408 1.59 -21.49 57.85
CA PRO A 408 2.38 -20.62 58.70
C PRO A 408 3.77 -21.25 58.72
N ALA A 409 4.67 -20.79 57.84
CA ALA A 409 6.06 -21.20 57.90
C ALA A 409 6.57 -21.07 59.35
N THR A 410 7.10 -22.19 59.84
CA THR A 410 8.02 -22.36 60.99
C THR A 410 8.77 -21.12 61.45
#